data_AF-A0A2G9THG8-F1
#
_entry.id   AF-A0A2G9THG8-F1
#
_cell.length_a   1.000
_cell.length_b   1.000
_cell.length_c   1.000
_cell.angle_alpha   90.00
_cell.angle_beta   90.00
_cell.angle_gamma   90.00
#
_symmetry.space_group_name_H-M   'P 1'
#
loop_
_entity.id
_entity.type
_entity.pdbx_description
1 polymer ?
#
loop_
_entity_poly.entity_id
_entity_poly.type
_entity_poly.pdbx_seq_one_letter_code
_entity_poly.pdbx_strand_id
1 'polypeptide(L)'
;VIITFHHYPEALRRMSSPECSWWDTEEMKWSTSGCALQSHNSTHTVCACSHMTHYAVLMDYVGHEISTTDNQLLTFLTYAGCTLSIVCLTLTFLCFVLFVKGGGD
;
A
#
# COMPACT_ATOMS: atom_id res chain seq x y z
N VAL A 1 1.07 -25.70 4.46
CA VAL A 1 1.47 -24.46 5.15
C VAL A 1 0.28 -23.94 5.93
N ILE A 2 0.46 -23.58 7.20
CA ILE A 2 -0.59 -22.97 8.02
C ILE A 2 -0.29 -21.48 8.13
N ILE A 3 -1.27 -20.65 7.83
CA ILE A 3 -1.19 -19.19 7.90
C ILE A 3 -2.22 -18.72 8.92
N THR A 4 -1.78 -17.95 9.91
CA THR A 4 -2.63 -17.40 10.95
C THR A 4 -2.67 -15.89 10.83
N PHE A 5 -3.85 -15.35 10.56
CA PHE A 5 -4.12 -13.93 10.53
C PHE A 5 -4.67 -13.49 11.88
N HIS A 6 -3.96 -12.59 12.55
CA HIS A 6 -4.40 -11.96 13.79
C HIS A 6 -5.19 -10.70 13.44
N HIS A 7 -6.38 -10.55 14.02
CA HIS A 7 -7.21 -9.37 13.83
C HIS A 7 -7.80 -8.90 15.16
N TYR A 8 -8.18 -7.63 15.17
CA TYR A 8 -8.77 -7.00 16.33
C TYR A 8 -10.30 -7.22 16.31
N PRO A 9 -10.95 -7.52 17.45
CA PRO A 9 -12.36 -7.93 17.49
C PRO A 9 -13.33 -6.93 16.86
N GLU A 10 -13.01 -5.64 16.90
CA GLU A 10 -13.85 -4.59 16.31
C GLU A 10 -13.78 -4.56 14.78
N ALA A 11 -12.67 -4.99 14.18
CA ALA A 11 -12.51 -5.05 12.72
C ALA A 11 -13.49 -6.04 12.07
N LEU A 12 -13.86 -7.10 12.79
CA LEU A 12 -14.79 -8.12 12.31
C LEU A 12 -16.27 -7.71 12.39
N ARG A 13 -16.63 -6.64 13.11
CA ARG A 13 -18.05 -6.22 13.24
C ARG A 13 -18.68 -5.81 11.91
N ARG A 14 -17.88 -5.53 10.88
CA ARG A 14 -18.33 -5.15 9.54
C ARG A 14 -17.78 -6.04 8.42
N MET A 15 -17.15 -7.17 8.74
CA MET A 15 -16.63 -8.12 7.75
C MET A 15 -17.61 -9.29 7.54
N SER A 16 -17.70 -9.78 6.31
CA SER A 16 -18.33 -11.07 6.01
C SER A 16 -17.43 -12.24 6.47
N SER A 17 -17.91 -13.47 6.36
CA SER A 17 -17.09 -14.67 6.58
C SER A 17 -15.78 -14.60 5.77
N PRO A 18 -14.61 -14.87 6.38
CA PRO A 18 -13.33 -14.79 5.68
C PRO A 18 -13.16 -15.95 4.69
N GLU A 19 -12.51 -15.67 3.57
CA GLU A 19 -12.15 -16.65 2.56
C GLU A 19 -10.62 -16.72 2.41
N CYS A 20 -10.06 -17.93 2.43
CA CYS A 20 -8.62 -18.14 2.30
C CYS A 20 -8.24 -18.24 0.81
N SER A 21 -7.55 -17.23 0.29
CA SER A 21 -7.08 -17.19 -1.09
C SER A 21 -5.61 -16.82 -1.18
N TRP A 22 -5.01 -17.07 -2.34
CA TRP A 22 -3.65 -16.73 -2.68
C TRP A 22 -3.60 -16.06 -4.05
N TRP A 23 -2.55 -15.26 -4.29
CA TRP A 23 -2.33 -14.64 -5.59
C TRP A 23 -1.67 -15.63 -6.54
N ASP A 24 -2.44 -16.09 -7.53
CA ASP A 24 -1.94 -16.93 -8.61
C ASP A 24 -1.22 -16.05 -9.64
N THR A 25 0.10 -16.18 -9.70
CA THR A 25 0.95 -15.42 -10.63
C THR A 25 0.87 -15.93 -12.07
N GLU A 26 0.44 -17.18 -12.29
CA GLU A 26 0.27 -17.73 -13.64
C GLU A 26 -1.03 -17.22 -14.25
N GLU A 27 -2.10 -17.24 -13.48
CA GLU A 27 -3.42 -16.77 -13.91
C GLU A 27 -3.67 -15.28 -13.63
N MET A 28 -2.73 -14.61 -12.95
CA MET A 28 -2.79 -13.20 -12.54
C MET A 28 -4.11 -12.85 -11.83
N LYS A 29 -4.54 -13.73 -10.91
CA LYS A 29 -5.81 -13.59 -10.19
C LYS A 29 -5.74 -14.16 -8.78
N TRP A 30 -6.67 -13.74 -7.92
CA TRP A 30 -6.86 -14.40 -6.62
C TRP A 30 -7.53 -15.76 -6.82
N SER A 31 -6.94 -16.80 -6.24
CA SER A 31 -7.43 -18.17 -6.31
C SER A 31 -7.57 -18.78 -4.92
N THR A 32 -8.59 -19.61 -4.72
CA THR A 32 -8.75 -20.42 -3.49
C THR A 32 -8.18 -21.83 -3.66
N SER A 33 -7.65 -22.16 -4.84
CA SER A 33 -7.14 -23.50 -5.13
C SER A 33 -6.02 -23.88 -4.16
N GLY A 34 -6.15 -25.06 -3.56
CA GLY A 34 -5.17 -25.55 -2.59
C GLY A 34 -5.13 -24.79 -1.26
N CYS A 35 -6.05 -23.86 -0.98
CA CYS A 35 -6.22 -23.19 0.30
C CYS A 35 -7.59 -23.50 0.92
N ALA A 36 -7.62 -23.77 2.22
CA ALA A 36 -8.85 -24.04 2.95
C ALA A 36 -8.87 -23.29 4.30
N LEU A 37 -10.05 -22.78 4.67
CA LEU A 37 -10.28 -22.21 5.99
C LEU A 37 -10.38 -23.34 7.02
N GLN A 38 -9.49 -23.31 8.02
CA GLN A 38 -9.49 -24.29 9.10
C GLN A 38 -10.26 -23.79 10.33
N SER A 39 -10.03 -22.53 10.70
CA SER A 39 -10.66 -21.93 11.87
C SER A 39 -10.85 -20.44 11.69
N HIS A 40 -11.95 -19.91 12.22
CA HIS A 40 -12.20 -18.49 12.30
C HIS A 40 -12.82 -18.14 13.66
N ASN A 41 -12.22 -17.17 14.34
CA ASN A 41 -12.69 -16.61 15.60
C ASN A 41 -12.63 -15.08 15.51
N SER A 42 -12.97 -14.37 16.59
CA SER A 42 -12.94 -12.91 16.72
C SER A 42 -11.54 -12.29 16.78
N THR A 43 -10.52 -13.11 16.98
CA THR A 43 -9.12 -12.67 17.14
C THR A 43 -8.16 -13.29 16.15
N HIS A 44 -8.51 -14.45 15.58
CA HIS A 44 -7.66 -15.19 14.67
C HIS A 44 -8.45 -15.84 13.54
N THR A 45 -7.87 -15.87 12.35
CA THR A 45 -8.31 -16.68 11.21
C THR A 45 -7.17 -17.57 10.78
N VAL A 46 -7.41 -18.87 10.67
CA VAL A 46 -6.39 -19.88 10.34
C VAL A 46 -6.72 -20.51 8.99
N CYS A 47 -5.80 -20.38 8.05
CA CYS A 47 -5.86 -20.95 6.71
C CYS A 47 -4.81 -22.05 6.54
N ALA A 48 -5.16 -23.14 5.85
CA ALA A 48 -4.23 -24.18 5.46
C ALA A 48 -4.08 -24.18 3.93
N CYS A 49 -2.89 -23.91 3.43
CA CYS A 49 -2.57 -23.90 1.99
C CYS A 49 -1.54 -24.97 1.63
N SER A 50 -1.65 -25.61 0.47
CA SER A 50 -0.73 -26.65 -0.01
C SER A 50 0.52 -26.11 -0.72
N HIS A 51 0.62 -24.80 -0.87
CA HIS A 51 1.70 -24.08 -1.55
C HIS A 51 2.24 -22.95 -0.66
N MET A 52 3.44 -22.45 -1.00
CA MET A 52 4.13 -21.41 -0.24
C MET A 52 3.95 -20.07 -0.97
N THR A 53 3.28 -19.11 -0.33
CA THR A 53 3.04 -17.78 -0.90
C THR A 53 4.26 -16.87 -0.73
N HIS A 54 4.99 -16.69 -1.83
CA HIS A 54 6.13 -15.80 -2.08
C HIS A 54 5.99 -14.29 -1.82
N TYR A 55 5.23 -13.72 -0.88
CA TYR A 55 4.92 -12.28 -1.03
C TYR A 55 4.68 -11.44 0.23
N ALA A 56 4.97 -10.15 0.05
CA ALA A 56 4.80 -9.03 0.98
C ALA A 56 3.32 -8.76 1.28
N VAL A 57 3.05 -8.35 2.52
CA VAL A 57 1.71 -8.04 3.01
C VAL A 57 1.20 -6.76 2.36
N LEU A 58 0.20 -6.87 1.49
CA LEU A 58 -0.61 -5.75 1.01
C LEU A 58 -1.88 -5.70 1.86
N MET A 59 -1.91 -4.82 2.85
CA MET A 59 -3.11 -4.57 3.66
C MET A 59 -4.05 -3.68 2.84
N ASP A 60 -5.08 -4.26 2.22
CA ASP A 60 -6.22 -3.46 1.77
C ASP A 60 -7.11 -3.20 2.98
N TYR A 61 -7.00 -1.99 3.49
CA TYR A 61 -7.74 -1.57 4.66
C TYR A 61 -9.14 -1.10 4.18
N VAL A 62 -10.16 -1.88 4.49
CA VAL A 62 -11.55 -1.59 4.12
C VAL A 62 -12.22 -0.81 5.27
N GLY A 63 -12.54 0.48 5.07
CA GLY A 63 -13.41 1.26 5.98
C GLY A 63 -12.95 2.65 6.48
N HIS A 64 -11.89 3.21 5.90
CA HIS A 64 -11.24 4.51 6.15
C HIS A 64 -11.26 5.07 4.76
N GLU A 65 -12.44 5.49 4.40
CA GLU A 65 -12.51 6.67 3.56
C GLU A 65 -11.65 7.70 4.27
N ILE A 66 -10.45 7.94 3.74
CA ILE A 66 -9.64 9.09 4.14
C ILE A 66 -10.63 10.25 4.09
N SER A 67 -10.92 10.83 5.25
CA SER A 67 -11.83 11.96 5.37
C SER A 67 -11.51 12.94 4.25
N THR A 68 -12.51 13.47 3.56
CA THR A 68 -12.29 14.40 2.44
C THR A 68 -11.33 15.53 2.82
N THR A 69 -11.31 15.92 4.11
CA THR A 69 -10.38 16.87 4.71
C THR A 69 -8.92 16.41 4.71
N ASP A 70 -8.65 15.14 5.04
CA ASP A 70 -7.28 14.60 5.10
C ASP A 70 -6.69 14.45 3.69
N ASN A 71 -7.51 14.01 2.72
CA ASN A 71 -7.10 13.97 1.31
C ASN A 71 -6.75 15.35 0.77
N GLN A 72 -7.52 16.38 1.13
CA GLN A 72 -7.25 17.77 0.74
C GLN A 72 -5.95 18.29 1.35
N LEU A 73 -5.68 18.00 2.62
CA LEU A 73 -4.44 18.38 3.30
C LEU A 73 -3.22 17.73 2.65
N LEU A 74 -3.25 16.41 2.41
CA LEU A 74 -2.13 15.69 1.79
C LEU A 74 -1.88 16.18 0.36
N THR A 75 -2.94 16.48 -0.40
CA THR A 75 -2.84 17.05 -1.75
C THR A 75 -2.20 18.44 -1.71
N PHE A 76 -2.60 19.30 -0.77
CA PHE A 76 -2.04 20.63 -0.60
C PHE A 76 -0.55 20.57 -0.25
N LEU A 77 -0.16 19.72 0.70
CA LEU A 77 1.24 19.53 1.09
C LEU A 77 2.09 19.01 -0.08
N THR A 78 1.57 18.06 -0.86
CA THR A 78 2.26 17.52 -2.04
C THR A 78 2.48 18.63 -3.08
N TYR A 79 1.44 19.40 -3.39
CA TYR A 79 1.53 20.49 -4.36
C TYR A 79 2.50 21.60 -3.91
N ALA A 80 2.44 21.99 -2.63
CA ALA A 80 3.36 22.98 -2.05
C ALA A 80 4.82 22.49 -2.07
N GLY A 81 5.06 21.22 -1.74
CA GLY A 81 6.41 20.62 -1.78
C GLY A 81 6.97 20.52 -3.19
N CYS A 82 6.16 20.07 -4.16
CA CYS A 82 6.56 19.96 -5.56
C CYS A 82 6.89 21.32 -6.17
N THR A 83 6.04 22.34 -5.93
CA THR A 83 6.28 23.70 -6.45
C THR A 83 7.56 24.30 -5.89
N LEU A 84 7.78 24.20 -4.57
CA LEU A 84 9.02 24.65 -3.94
C LEU A 84 10.26 23.94 -4.53
N SER A 85 10.18 22.62 -4.71
CA SER A 85 11.27 21.83 -5.27
C SER A 85 11.62 22.26 -6.70
N ILE A 86 10.62 22.48 -7.55
CA ILE A 86 10.82 22.95 -8.93
C ILE A 86 11.46 24.35 -8.95
N VAL A 87 11.00 25.27 -8.10
CA VAL A 87 11.60 26.61 -7.99
C VAL A 87 13.06 26.52 -7.56
N CYS A 88 13.38 25.73 -6.53
CA CYS A 88 14.75 25.54 -6.10
C CYS A 88 15.62 24.95 -7.21
N LEU A 89 15.16 23.89 -7.89
CA LEU A 89 15.90 23.25 -8.97
C LEU A 89 16.12 24.20 -10.16
N THR A 90 15.12 24.98 -10.54
CA THR A 90 15.26 25.96 -11.63
C THR A 90 16.24 27.06 -11.27
N LEU A 91 16.22 27.58 -10.05
CA LEU A 91 17.21 28.56 -9.57
C LEU A 91 18.62 27.97 -9.55
N THR A 92 18.80 26.76 -9.02
CA THR A 92 20.10 26.08 -9.02
C THR A 92 20.61 25.85 -10.45
N PHE A 93 19.73 25.44 -11.36
CA PHE A 93 20.08 25.24 -12.77
C PHE A 93 20.49 26.55 -13.44
N LEU A 94 19.74 27.64 -13.22
CA LEU A 94 20.09 28.96 -13.74
C LEU A 94 21.43 29.45 -13.19
N CYS A 95 21.66 29.31 -11.88
CA CYS A 95 22.95 29.62 -11.27
C CYS A 95 24.08 28.80 -11.92
N PHE A 96 23.88 27.51 -12.15
CA PHE A 96 24.88 26.67 -12.83
C PHE A 96 25.17 27.19 -14.24
N VAL A 97 24.15 27.45 -15.05
CA VAL A 97 24.34 27.96 -16.41
C VAL A 97 25.00 29.34 -16.43
N LEU A 98 24.59 30.27 -15.57
CA LEU A 98 25.13 31.64 -15.57
C LEU A 98 26.52 31.71 -14.96
N PHE A 99 26.75 31.10 -13.79
CA PHE A 99 28.01 31.21 -13.07
C PHE A 99 29.08 30.23 -13.55
N VAL A 100 28.70 29.00 -13.91
CA VAL A 100 29.67 27.99 -14.36
C VAL A 100 29.95 28.11 -15.86
N LYS A 101 28.95 28.45 -16.67
CA LYS A 101 29.10 28.52 -18.13
C LYS A 101 29.25 29.95 -18.69
N GLY A 102 28.96 30.99 -17.90
CA GLY A 102 29.21 32.39 -18.26
C GLY A 102 30.39 33.06 -17.55
N GLY A 103 31.05 32.36 -16.61
CA GLY A 103 32.23 32.86 -15.87
C GLY A 103 33.57 32.27 -16.33
N GLY A 104 33.57 31.46 -17.40
CA GLY A 104 34.77 30.96 -18.07
C GLY A 104 34.77 31.46 -19.51
N ASP A 105 35.68 32.41 -19.77
CA ASP A 105 36.03 33.09 -21.03
C ASP A 105 35.35 34.45 -21.28
#